data_AF-A0A941BCC1-F1
#
_entry.id   AF-A0A941BCC1-F1
#
_cell.length_a   1.000
_cell.length_b   1.000
_cell.length_c   1.000
_cell.angle_alpha   90.00
_cell.angle_beta   90.00
_cell.angle_gamma   90.00
#
_symmetry.space_group_name_H-M   'P 1'
#
loop_
_entity.id
_entity.type
_entity.pdbx_description
1 polymer ?
#
loop_
_entity_poly.entity_id
_entity_poly.type
_entity_poly.pdbx_seq_one_letter_code
_entity_poly.pdbx_strand_id
1 'polypeptide(L)'
;MSAFFDYVRGRSDTLPDGYDERGMRLYRHLVWLGASQTIEAHHPELREQLGEEAWRGLIEAWVRESTWDSPFVNDLAEDFVAFLARTTA
;
A
#
# COMPACT_ATOMS: atom_id res chain seq x y z
N MET A 1 2.83 -0.80 -17.25
CA MET A 1 3.46 -0.77 -15.90
C MET A 1 4.48 -1.90 -15.82
N SER A 2 5.56 -1.74 -15.04
CA SER A 2 6.58 -2.78 -14.87
C SER A 2 6.07 -3.92 -13.97
N ALA A 3 6.37 -5.19 -14.31
CA ALA A 3 6.02 -6.37 -13.52
C ALA A 3 6.50 -6.29 -12.07
N PHE A 4 7.62 -5.58 -11.83
CA PHE A 4 8.09 -5.24 -10.49
C PHE A 4 7.04 -4.47 -9.67
N PHE A 5 6.47 -3.40 -10.25
CA PHE A 5 5.48 -2.58 -9.57
C PHE A 5 4.18 -3.34 -9.31
N ASP A 6 3.79 -4.22 -10.23
CA ASP A 6 2.61 -5.06 -10.05
C ASP A 6 2.79 -6.06 -8.91
N TYR A 7 3.98 -6.66 -8.78
CA TYR A 7 4.28 -7.55 -7.67
C TYR A 7 4.30 -6.82 -6.31
N VAL A 8 5.07 -5.72 -6.20
CA VAL A 8 5.28 -5.06 -4.90
C VAL A 8 4.03 -4.33 -4.40
N ARG A 9 3.09 -4.00 -5.30
CA ARG A 9 1.75 -3.47 -4.95
C ARG A 9 0.70 -4.57 -4.75
N GLY A 10 1.05 -5.85 -4.93
CA GLY A 10 0.12 -6.96 -4.78
C GLY A 10 -0.99 -7.03 -5.85
N ARG A 11 -0.72 -6.51 -7.04
CA ARG A 11 -1.54 -6.67 -8.26
C ARG A 11 -1.26 -7.99 -8.98
N SER A 12 -0.09 -8.56 -8.72
CA SER A 12 0.34 -9.87 -9.19
C SER A 12 1.10 -10.58 -8.08
N ASP A 13 0.97 -11.90 -8.03
CA ASP A 13 1.82 -12.77 -7.20
C ASP A 13 2.91 -13.47 -8.03
N THR A 14 3.01 -13.15 -9.33
CA THR A 14 4.04 -13.69 -10.22
C THR A 14 5.37 -12.98 -9.97
N LEU A 15 6.38 -13.74 -9.55
CA LEU A 15 7.73 -13.21 -9.36
C LEU A 15 8.28 -12.69 -10.70
N PRO A 16 8.74 -11.42 -10.79
CA PRO A 16 9.31 -10.89 -12.02
C PRO A 16 10.66 -11.54 -12.36
N ASP A 17 10.92 -11.75 -13.65
CA ASP A 17 12.16 -12.34 -14.13
C ASP A 17 13.40 -11.54 -13.68
N GLY A 18 14.44 -12.26 -13.24
CA GLY A 18 15.71 -11.67 -12.80
C GLY A 18 15.72 -11.14 -11.37
N TYR A 19 14.62 -11.28 -10.61
CA TYR A 19 14.56 -10.90 -9.20
C TYR A 19 14.65 -12.11 -8.26
N ASP A 20 15.28 -11.90 -7.11
CA ASP A 20 15.27 -12.87 -6.00
C ASP A 20 13.95 -12.83 -5.25
N GLU A 21 13.37 -14.01 -4.99
CA GLU A 21 12.05 -14.15 -4.36
C GLU A 21 12.02 -13.59 -2.93
N ARG A 22 13.08 -13.83 -2.15
CA ARG A 22 13.18 -13.33 -0.77
C ARG A 22 13.27 -11.81 -0.76
N GLY A 23 14.08 -11.23 -1.64
CA GLY A 23 14.18 -9.79 -1.85
C GLY A 23 12.84 -9.17 -2.22
N MET A 24 12.11 -9.77 -3.16
CA MET A 24 10.80 -9.27 -3.60
C MET A 24 9.75 -9.34 -2.49
N ARG A 25 9.70 -10.42 -1.71
CA ARG A 25 8.82 -10.50 -0.53
C ARG A 25 9.14 -9.42 0.50
N LEU A 26 10.42 -9.21 0.81
CA LEU A 26 10.84 -8.16 1.72
C LEU A 26 10.43 -6.78 1.18
N TYR A 27 10.67 -6.51 -0.09
CA TYR A 27 10.33 -5.22 -0.68
C TYR A 27 8.83 -4.96 -0.70
N ARG A 28 8.00 -5.97 -1.03
CA ARG A 28 6.53 -5.88 -0.92
C ARG A 28 6.09 -5.56 0.52
N HIS A 29 6.73 -6.18 1.51
CA HIS A 29 6.47 -5.86 2.92
C HIS A 29 6.86 -4.41 3.28
N LEU A 30 8.00 -3.92 2.80
CA LEU A 30 8.43 -2.54 3.04
C LEU A 30 7.49 -1.52 2.40
N VAL A 31 6.96 -1.79 1.21
CA VAL A 31 5.94 -0.94 0.57
C VAL A 31 4.69 -0.86 1.44
N TRP A 32 4.17 -2.00 1.90
CA TRP A 32 3.03 -2.02 2.82
C TRP A 32 3.32 -1.30 4.14
N LEU A 33 4.51 -1.53 4.73
CA LEU A 33 4.90 -0.93 6.01
C LEU A 33 5.00 0.60 5.91
N GLY A 34 5.62 1.11 4.84
CA GLY A 34 5.73 2.55 4.60
C GLY A 34 4.37 3.20 4.38
N ALA A 35 3.49 2.55 3.61
CA ALA A 35 2.11 2.99 3.42
C ALA A 35 1.34 3.03 4.76
N SER A 36 1.42 1.95 5.54
CA SER A 36 0.80 1.86 6.86
C SER A 36 1.27 2.97 7.78
N GLN A 37 2.59 3.14 7.96
CA GLN A 37 3.16 4.16 8.84
C GLN A 37 2.81 5.58 8.40
N THR A 38 2.71 5.81 7.09
CA THR A 38 2.31 7.11 6.54
C THR A 38 0.88 7.45 6.93
N ILE A 39 -0.07 6.52 6.73
CA ILE A 39 -1.48 6.77 7.06
C ILE A 39 -1.69 6.81 8.57
N GLU A 40 -1.01 5.97 9.34
CA GLU A 40 -1.05 6.01 10.80
C GLU A 40 -0.54 7.34 11.35
N ALA A 41 0.49 7.95 10.75
CA ALA A 41 0.98 9.27 11.15
C ALA A 41 -0.04 10.40 10.90
N HIS A 42 -0.88 10.28 9.87
CA HIS A 42 -1.91 11.28 9.53
C HIS A 42 -3.25 11.02 10.24
N HIS A 43 -3.56 9.76 10.54
CA HIS A 43 -4.82 9.29 11.12
C HIS A 43 -4.57 8.27 12.24
N PRO A 44 -3.94 8.67 13.36
CA PRO A 44 -3.47 7.74 14.40
C PRO A 44 -4.60 6.91 15.03
N GLU A 45 -5.79 7.51 15.19
CA GLU A 45 -6.94 6.81 15.80
C GLU A 45 -7.57 5.76 14.87
N LEU A 46 -7.33 5.84 13.56
CA LEU A 46 -8.01 4.98 12.57
C LEU A 46 -7.60 3.51 12.73
N ARG A 47 -6.31 3.26 12.98
CA ARG A 47 -5.80 1.89 13.20
C ARG A 47 -6.40 1.27 14.44
N GLU A 48 -6.48 2.03 15.53
CA GLU A 48 -7.08 1.55 16.79
C GLU A 48 -8.56 1.22 16.63
N GLN A 49 -9.31 2.04 15.89
CA GLN A 49 -10.74 1.84 15.64
C GLN A 49 -11.02 0.62 14.74
N LEU A 50 -10.18 0.37 13.73
CA LEU A 50 -10.35 -0.74 12.79
C LEU A 50 -9.86 -2.08 13.38
N GLY A 51 -8.85 -2.04 14.24
CA GLY A 51 -8.09 -3.22 14.63
C GLY A 51 -7.16 -3.71 13.51
N GLU A 52 -6.23 -4.59 13.86
CA GLU A 52 -5.08 -4.93 13.01
C GLU A 52 -5.46 -5.60 11.68
N GLU A 53 -6.45 -6.50 11.68
CA GLU A 53 -6.86 -7.24 10.47
C GLU A 53 -7.49 -6.32 9.44
N ALA A 54 -8.47 -5.49 9.87
CA ALA A 54 -9.13 -4.54 8.99
C ALA A 54 -8.17 -3.43 8.53
N TRP A 55 -7.27 -2.97 9.41
CA TRP A 55 -6.21 -2.04 9.05
C TRP A 55 -5.30 -2.60 7.95
N ARG A 56 -4.79 -3.82 8.13
CA ARG A 56 -3.94 -4.48 7.12
C ARG A 56 -4.66 -4.60 5.78
N GLY A 57 -5.91 -5.09 5.78
CA GLY A 57 -6.70 -5.24 4.56
C GLY A 57 -6.95 -3.91 3.84
N LEU A 58 -7.21 -2.84 4.61
CA LEU A 58 -7.41 -1.51 4.08
C LEU A 58 -6.16 -0.97 3.38
N ILE A 59 -5.00 -1.07 4.03
CA ILE A 59 -3.73 -0.61 3.46
C ILE A 59 -3.35 -1.46 2.23
N GLU A 60 -3.55 -2.78 2.26
CA GLU A 60 -3.30 -3.65 1.11
C GLU A 60 -4.18 -3.29 -0.09
N ALA A 61 -5.47 -3.01 0.13
CA ALA A 61 -6.39 -2.59 -0.92
C ALA A 61 -5.98 -1.25 -1.53
N TRP A 62 -5.70 -0.26 -0.68
CA TRP A 62 -5.24 1.05 -1.14
C TRP A 62 -3.94 0.98 -1.93
N VAL A 63 -2.92 0.26 -1.43
CA VAL A 63 -1.65 0.05 -2.15
C VAL A 63 -1.87 -0.64 -3.49
N ARG A 64 -2.76 -1.63 -3.56
CA ARG A 64 -3.11 -2.31 -4.82
C ARG A 64 -3.79 -1.39 -5.82
N GLU A 65 -4.55 -0.39 -5.38
CA GLU A 65 -5.21 0.57 -6.28
C GLU A 65 -4.38 1.82 -6.54
N SER A 66 -3.34 2.07 -5.75
CA SER A 66 -2.52 3.27 -5.81
C SER A 66 -1.91 3.52 -7.21
N THR A 67 -2.15 4.71 -7.75
CA THR A 67 -1.53 5.19 -8.99
C THR A 67 -0.45 6.23 -8.72
N TRP A 68 -0.08 6.42 -7.47
CA TRP A 68 0.94 7.35 -7.04
C TRP A 68 2.31 7.05 -7.68
N ASP A 69 2.87 8.07 -8.31
CA ASP A 69 4.27 8.08 -8.77
C ASP A 69 5.11 9.07 -7.95
N SER A 70 4.49 9.74 -6.97
CA SER A 70 5.14 10.74 -6.12
C SER A 70 5.96 10.11 -5.00
N PRO A 71 7.20 10.57 -4.75
CA PRO A 71 7.98 10.18 -3.58
C PRO A 71 7.59 10.96 -2.30
N PHE A 72 6.64 11.90 -2.36
CA PHE A 72 6.31 12.79 -1.23
C PHE A 72 5.17 12.24 -0.37
N VAL A 73 5.41 12.18 0.93
CA VAL A 73 4.52 11.59 1.95
C VAL A 73 3.16 12.31 2.04
N ASN A 74 3.09 13.62 1.79
CA ASN A 74 1.82 14.36 1.88
C ASN A 74 0.85 13.97 0.75
N ASP A 75 1.37 13.70 -0.45
CA ASP A 75 0.56 13.30 -1.61
C ASP A 75 -0.09 11.92 -1.38
N LEU A 76 0.53 11.10 -0.53
CA LEU A 76 0.06 9.78 -0.14
C LEU A 76 -1.21 9.84 0.74
N ALA A 77 -1.27 10.78 1.68
CA ALA A 77 -2.42 10.91 2.57
C ALA A 77 -3.68 11.39 1.81
N GLU A 78 -3.52 12.34 0.88
CA GLU A 78 -4.62 12.80 0.03
C GLU A 78 -5.13 11.69 -0.90
N ASP A 79 -4.23 10.90 -1.49
CA ASP A 79 -4.61 9.74 -2.33
C ASP A 79 -5.40 8.69 -1.53
N PHE A 80 -5.04 8.45 -0.26
CA PHE A 80 -5.76 7.55 0.62
C PHE A 80 -7.20 8.00 0.87
N VAL A 81 -7.41 9.30 1.16
CA VAL A 81 -8.76 9.86 1.33
C VAL A 81 -9.57 9.73 0.04
N ALA A 82 -8.94 10.00 -1.11
CA ALA A 82 -9.58 9.80 -2.41
C ALA A 82 -9.95 8.34 -2.67
N PHE A 83 -9.12 7.38 -2.25
CA PHE A 83 -9.41 5.95 -2.30
C PHE A 83 -10.61 5.57 -1.42
N LEU A 84 -10.67 6.06 -0.18
CA LEU A 84 -11.81 5.83 0.71
C LEU A 84 -13.11 6.37 0.10
N ALA A 85 -13.08 7.57 -0.48
CA ALA A 85 -14.26 8.18 -1.12
C ALA A 85 -14.79 7.36 -2.31
N ARG A 86 -13.90 6.70 -3.08
CA ARG A 86 -14.31 5.80 -4.17
C ARG A 86 -14.86 4.46 -3.69
N THR A 87 -14.31 3.94 -2.59
CA THR A 87 -14.65 2.60 -2.07
C THR A 87 -15.96 2.60 -1.26
N THR A 88 -16.38 3.79 -0.77
CA THR A 88 -17.60 3.97 0.03
C THR A 88 -18.82 4.43 -0.76
N ALA A 89 -18.68 4.65 -2.08
CA ALA A 89 -19.75 5.02 -3.00
C ALA A 89 -20.38 3.79 -3.67
#